data_AF-A0A971D1G1-F1
#
_entry.id   AF-A0A971D1G1-F1
#
_cell.length_a   1.000
_cell.length_b   1.000
_cell.length_c   1.000
_cell.angle_alpha   90.00
_cell.angle_beta   90.00
_cell.angle_gamma   90.00
#
_symmetry.space_group_name_H-M   'P 1'
#
loop_
_entity.id
_entity.type
_entity.pdbx_description
1 polymer ?
#
loop_
_entity_poly.entity_id
_entity_poly.type
_entity_poly.pdbx_seq_one_letter_code
_entity_poly.pdbx_strand_id
1 'polypeptide(L)'
;MTFVIKPYPEFGWSISRQRKLDRCPRAYFYHYYLGWNGWLDDAPRERRLAYRLSKLTSLDALLGQEVDARARELEAAARAGSALPAAEELEAHTRTSLRQVWARAKKGRPAFEARP
;
A
#
# COMPACT_ATOMS: atom_id res chain seq x y z
N MET A 1 -10.03 -14.13 22.31
CA MET A 1 -9.23 -15.02 21.44
C MET A 1 -7.77 -14.65 21.59
N THR A 2 -6.91 -15.58 21.99
CA THR A 2 -5.47 -15.35 22.14
C THR A 2 -4.81 -15.33 20.76
N PHE A 3 -3.92 -14.36 20.52
CA PHE A 3 -3.15 -14.29 19.28
C PHE A 3 -2.18 -15.49 19.20
N VAL A 4 -2.18 -16.21 18.07
CA VAL A 4 -1.31 -17.37 17.83
C VAL A 4 -0.51 -17.14 16.54
N ILE A 5 0.81 -17.24 16.63
CA ILE A 5 1.72 -17.12 15.48
C ILE A 5 1.71 -18.44 14.71
N LYS A 6 1.11 -18.43 13.51
CA LYS A 6 1.17 -19.56 12.57
C LYS A 6 2.41 -19.46 11.68
N PRO A 7 2.99 -20.58 11.22
CA PRO A 7 4.17 -20.57 10.33
C PRO A 7 3.89 -19.91 8.97
N TYR A 8 2.64 -19.94 8.51
CA TYR A 8 2.17 -19.37 7.25
C TYR A 8 0.85 -18.62 7.43
N PRO A 9 0.55 -17.64 6.55
CA PRO A 9 -0.76 -17.02 6.50
C PRO A 9 -1.81 -18.03 6.06
N GLU A 10 -3.06 -17.75 6.41
CA GLU A 10 -4.18 -18.45 5.79
C GLU A 10 -4.23 -18.14 4.29
N PHE A 11 -4.58 -19.14 3.50
CA PHE A 11 -4.69 -18.97 2.07
C PHE A 11 -5.80 -17.97 1.76
N GLY A 12 -5.45 -16.94 1.00
CA GLY A 12 -6.39 -15.95 0.47
C GLY A 12 -6.21 -15.84 -1.02
N TRP A 13 -7.32 -15.85 -1.75
CA TRP A 13 -7.35 -15.71 -3.20
C TRP A 13 -7.84 -14.32 -3.62
N SER A 14 -7.24 -13.77 -4.67
CA SER A 14 -7.74 -12.60 -5.39
C SER A 14 -7.22 -12.61 -6.81
N ILE A 15 -7.86 -11.86 -7.70
CA ILE A 15 -7.37 -11.74 -9.09
C ILE A 15 -5.94 -11.17 -9.15
N SER A 16 -5.58 -10.25 -8.25
CA SER A 16 -4.23 -9.67 -8.18
C SER A 16 -3.20 -10.69 -7.68
N ARG A 17 -3.58 -11.54 -6.73
CA ARG A 17 -2.76 -12.67 -6.25
C ARG A 17 -2.52 -13.69 -7.34
N GLN A 18 -3.58 -14.10 -8.05
CA GLN A 18 -3.49 -15.03 -9.17
C GLN A 18 -2.57 -14.50 -10.27
N ARG A 19 -2.81 -13.27 -10.74
CA ARG A 19 -1.96 -12.63 -11.76
C ARG A 19 -0.49 -12.54 -11.35
N LYS A 20 -0.19 -12.31 -10.06
CA LYS A 20 1.19 -12.28 -9.56
C LYS A 20 1.81 -13.68 -9.58
N LEU A 21 1.06 -14.70 -9.18
CA LEU A 21 1.48 -16.10 -9.23
C LEU A 21 1.78 -16.54 -10.67
N ASP A 22 0.85 -16.27 -11.60
CA ASP A 22 0.99 -16.60 -13.02
C ASP A 22 2.20 -15.90 -13.65
N ARG A 23 2.43 -14.64 -13.28
CA ARG A 23 3.58 -13.86 -13.78
C ARG A 23 4.90 -14.36 -13.22
N CYS A 24 4.97 -14.63 -11.92
CA CYS A 24 6.20 -15.07 -11.25
C CYS A 24 5.91 -15.69 -9.87
N PRO A 25 5.98 -17.03 -9.74
CA PRO A 25 5.78 -17.71 -8.46
C PRO A 25 6.74 -17.28 -7.37
N ARG A 26 8.00 -16.96 -7.72
CA ARG A 26 8.99 -16.44 -6.76
C ARG A 26 8.58 -15.08 -6.19
N ALA A 27 8.06 -14.18 -7.04
CA ALA A 27 7.58 -12.87 -6.59
C ALA A 27 6.31 -13.01 -5.73
N TYR A 28 5.44 -13.96 -6.06
CA TYR A 28 4.28 -14.29 -5.24
C TYR A 28 4.69 -14.78 -3.85
N PHE A 29 5.63 -15.73 -3.79
CA PHE A 29 6.18 -16.23 -2.52
C PHE A 29 6.80 -15.12 -1.68
N TYR A 30 7.65 -14.27 -2.25
CA TYR A 30 8.27 -13.17 -1.50
C TYR A 30 7.24 -12.19 -0.92
N HIS A 31 6.20 -11.89 -1.69
CA HIS A 31 5.22 -10.89 -1.31
C HIS A 31 4.20 -11.41 -0.29
N TYR A 32 3.75 -12.66 -0.39
CA TYR A 32 2.68 -13.18 0.46
C TYR A 32 3.13 -14.17 1.54
N TYR A 33 4.29 -14.82 1.38
CA TYR A 33 4.73 -15.89 2.28
C TYR A 33 6.05 -15.57 2.98
N LEU A 34 7.08 -15.11 2.28
CA LEU A 34 8.39 -14.85 2.90
C LEU A 34 8.32 -13.74 3.96
N GLY A 35 7.62 -12.64 3.65
CA GLY A 35 7.41 -11.54 4.59
C GLY A 35 6.47 -11.88 5.75
N TRP A 36 5.84 -13.06 5.76
CA TRP A 36 4.99 -13.49 6.87
C TRP A 36 5.82 -13.62 8.15
N ASN A 37 5.30 -13.06 9.24
CA ASN A 37 5.98 -12.90 10.52
C ASN A 37 7.28 -12.07 10.46
N GLY A 38 7.55 -11.35 9.37
CA GLY A 38 8.75 -10.52 9.24
C GLY A 38 8.76 -9.27 10.14
N TRP A 39 7.68 -9.02 10.89
CA TRP A 39 7.63 -7.96 11.91
C TRP A 39 8.07 -8.43 13.30
N LEU A 40 8.30 -9.73 13.51
CA LEU A 40 8.77 -10.26 14.79
C LEU A 40 10.24 -9.87 15.02
N ASP A 41 10.60 -9.64 16.28
CA ASP A 41 11.96 -9.22 16.66
C ASP A 41 13.02 -10.27 16.30
N ASP A 42 12.66 -11.55 16.43
CA ASP A 42 13.50 -12.72 16.15
C ASP A 42 13.38 -13.21 14.69
N ALA A 43 12.65 -12.49 13.83
CA ALA A 43 12.47 -12.92 12.45
C ALA A 43 13.80 -12.96 11.69
N PRO A 44 14.04 -14.01 10.87
CA PRO A 44 15.21 -14.07 10.01
C PRO A 44 15.36 -12.83 9.13
N ARG A 45 16.61 -12.42 8.86
CA ARG A 45 16.94 -11.20 8.09
C ARG A 45 16.16 -11.10 6.77
N GLU A 46 16.00 -12.22 6.06
CA GLU A 46 15.30 -12.27 4.78
C GLU A 46 13.80 -12.02 4.91
N ARG A 47 13.16 -12.53 5.98
CA ARG A 47 11.73 -12.30 6.25
C ARG A 47 11.47 -10.85 6.62
N ARG A 48 12.33 -10.27 7.46
CA ARG A 48 12.33 -8.84 7.82
C ARG A 48 12.43 -7.97 6.59
N LEU A 49 13.43 -8.23 5.73
CA LEU A 49 13.59 -7.52 4.47
C LEU A 49 12.36 -7.65 3.56
N ALA A 50 11.83 -8.85 3.37
CA ALA A 50 10.64 -9.08 2.55
C ALA A 50 9.40 -8.35 3.11
N TYR A 51 9.20 -8.40 4.43
CA TYR A 51 8.13 -7.67 5.12
C TYR A 51 8.26 -6.16 4.91
N ARG A 52 9.44 -5.59 5.13
CA ARG A 52 9.69 -4.16 4.97
C ARG A 52 9.42 -3.70 3.54
N LEU A 53 9.98 -4.40 2.56
CA LEU A 53 9.80 -4.09 1.14
C LEU A 53 8.34 -4.24 0.71
N SER A 54 7.56 -5.12 1.36
CA SER A 54 6.11 -5.24 1.10
C SER A 54 5.31 -3.99 1.48
N LYS A 55 5.87 -3.09 2.29
CA LYS A 55 5.24 -1.82 2.71
C LYS A 55 5.48 -0.66 1.74
N LEU A 56 6.26 -0.89 0.69
CA LEU A 56 6.43 0.08 -0.39
C LEU A 56 5.22 0.08 -1.31
N THR A 57 4.94 1.23 -1.90
CA THR A 57 3.91 1.42 -2.92
C THR A 57 4.51 2.20 -4.09
N SER A 58 3.91 2.07 -5.27
CA SER A 58 4.34 2.82 -6.46
C SER A 58 3.64 4.18 -6.54
N LEU A 59 4.21 5.09 -7.34
CA LEU A 59 3.57 6.37 -7.64
C LEU A 59 2.23 6.18 -8.36
N ASP A 60 2.12 5.21 -9.26
CA ASP A 60 0.88 4.93 -9.98
C ASP A 60 -0.23 4.44 -9.04
N ALA A 61 0.11 3.60 -8.06
CA ALA A 61 -0.84 3.12 -7.06
C ALA A 61 -1.31 4.27 -6.16
N LEU A 62 -0.41 5.19 -5.79
CA LEU A 62 -0.76 6.41 -5.05
C LEU A 62 -1.68 7.32 -5.87
N LEU A 63 -1.39 7.52 -7.15
CA LEU A 63 -2.26 8.29 -8.03
C LEU A 63 -3.66 7.68 -8.10
N GLY A 64 -3.76 6.35 -8.25
CA GLY A 64 -5.04 5.66 -8.23
C GLY A 64 -5.83 5.85 -6.92
N GLN A 65 -5.13 5.88 -5.78
CA GLN A 65 -5.74 6.17 -4.48
C GLN A 65 -6.25 7.62 -4.39
N GLU A 66 -5.48 8.59 -4.91
CA GLU A 66 -5.93 9.97 -4.95
C GLU A 66 -7.15 10.15 -5.86
N VAL A 67 -7.20 9.46 -7.00
CA VAL A 67 -8.37 9.46 -7.89
C VAL A 67 -9.60 8.89 -7.18
N ASP A 68 -9.48 7.76 -6.46
CA ASP A 68 -10.56 7.21 -5.64
C ASP A 68 -11.02 8.22 -4.57
N ALA A 69 -10.08 8.93 -3.93
CA ALA A 69 -10.41 9.95 -2.95
C ALA A 69 -11.17 11.14 -3.56
N ARG A 70 -10.78 11.61 -4.76
CA ARG A 70 -11.51 12.66 -5.49
C ARG A 70 -12.90 12.20 -5.92
N ALA A 71 -13.06 10.94 -6.31
CA ALA A 71 -14.36 10.38 -6.64
C ALA A 71 -15.31 10.37 -5.42
N ARG A 72 -14.80 10.03 -4.23
CA ARG A 72 -15.56 10.10 -2.97
C ARG A 72 -15.93 11.53 -2.57
N GLU A 73 -15.06 12.50 -2.85
CA GLU A 73 -15.33 13.92 -2.64
C GLU A 73 -16.51 14.40 -3.49
N LEU A 74 -16.49 14.05 -4.78
CA LEU A 74 -17.60 14.32 -5.71
C LEU A 74 -18.89 13.62 -5.26
N GLU A 75 -18.81 12.34 -4.87
CA GLU A 75 -19.97 11.58 -4.37
C GLU A 75 -20.58 12.24 -3.13
N ALA A 76 -19.74 12.66 -2.17
CA ALA A 76 -20.19 13.32 -0.96
C ALA A 76 -20.89 14.66 -1.27
N ALA A 77 -20.32 15.47 -2.16
CA ALA A 77 -20.93 16.72 -2.60
C ALA A 77 -22.29 16.49 -3.28
N ALA A 78 -22.36 15.51 -4.19
CA ALA A 78 -23.61 15.14 -4.86
C ALA A 78 -24.69 14.67 -3.86
N ARG A 79 -24.33 13.80 -2.91
CA ARG A 79 -25.25 13.31 -1.87
C ARG A 79 -25.75 14.43 -0.95
N ALA A 80 -24.91 15.43 -0.68
CA ALA A 80 -25.26 16.60 0.12
C ALA A 80 -26.07 17.65 -0.68
N GLY A 81 -26.19 17.51 -2.00
CA GLY A 81 -26.79 18.52 -2.87
C GLY A 81 -25.96 19.82 -2.95
N SER A 82 -24.68 19.78 -2.57
CA SER A 82 -23.78 20.93 -2.66
C SER A 82 -23.22 21.07 -4.08
N ALA A 83 -22.63 22.23 -4.38
CA ALA A 83 -21.87 22.40 -5.62
C ALA A 83 -20.76 21.34 -5.71
N LEU A 84 -20.58 20.77 -6.89
CA LEU A 84 -19.49 19.85 -7.16
C LEU A 84 -18.17 20.64 -7.27
N PRO A 85 -17.07 20.14 -6.67
CA PRO A 85 -15.75 20.73 -6.86
C PRO A 85 -15.36 20.76 -8.33
N ALA A 86 -14.67 21.83 -8.74
CA ALA A 86 -14.20 21.98 -10.11
C ALA A 86 -13.05 21.01 -10.41
N ALA A 87 -12.86 20.69 -11.70
CA ALA A 87 -11.79 19.78 -12.11
C ALA A 87 -10.40 20.28 -11.69
N GLU A 88 -10.18 21.59 -11.78
CA GLU A 88 -8.95 22.27 -11.38
C GLU A 88 -8.67 22.14 -9.88
N GLU A 89 -9.70 22.16 -9.05
CA GLU A 89 -9.59 21.99 -7.59
C GLU A 89 -9.18 20.55 -7.26
N LEU A 90 -9.84 19.57 -7.88
CA LEU A 90 -9.51 18.14 -7.71
C LEU A 90 -8.09 17.82 -8.18
N GLU A 91 -7.65 18.45 -9.28
CA GLU A 91 -6.28 18.33 -9.77
C GLU A 91 -5.28 18.96 -8.80
N ALA A 92 -5.58 20.15 -8.27
CA ALA A 92 -4.73 20.84 -7.30
C ALA A 92 -4.60 20.05 -5.99
N HIS A 93 -5.68 19.47 -5.49
CA HIS A 93 -5.69 18.57 -4.34
C HIS A 93 -4.79 17.35 -4.58
N THR A 94 -5.01 16.65 -5.71
CA THR A 94 -4.22 15.47 -6.09
C THR A 94 -2.73 15.80 -6.21
N ARG A 95 -2.38 16.90 -6.89
CA ARG A 95 -0.99 17.35 -7.04
C ARG A 95 -0.34 17.66 -5.69
N THR A 96 -1.09 18.30 -4.80
CA THR A 96 -0.61 18.63 -3.45
C THR A 96 -0.33 17.37 -2.65
N SER A 97 -1.25 16.40 -2.63
CA SER A 97 -1.06 15.10 -1.98
C SER A 97 0.18 14.37 -2.50
N LEU A 98 0.31 14.24 -3.83
CA LEU A 98 1.44 13.54 -4.44
C LEU A 98 2.79 14.21 -4.13
N ARG A 99 2.85 15.55 -4.13
CA ARG A 99 4.05 16.30 -3.74
C ARG A 99 4.43 16.06 -2.28
N GLN A 100 3.45 16.03 -1.38
CA GLN A 100 3.70 15.74 0.03
C GLN A 100 4.23 14.32 0.22
N VAL A 101 3.64 13.32 -0.45
CA VAL A 101 4.11 11.93 -0.39
C VAL A 101 5.53 11.81 -0.94
N TRP A 102 5.85 12.47 -2.06
CA TRP A 102 7.20 12.48 -2.62
C TRP A 102 8.23 13.08 -1.66
N ALA A 103 7.93 14.23 -1.05
CA ALA A 103 8.80 14.88 -0.08
C ALA A 103 9.05 13.97 1.15
N ARG A 104 7.99 13.30 1.64
CA ARG A 104 8.10 12.32 2.74
C ARG A 104 8.93 11.11 2.34
N ALA A 105 8.75 10.58 1.13
CA ALA A 105 9.51 9.43 0.63
C ALA A 105 11.02 9.73 0.59
N LYS A 106 11.41 10.92 0.12
CA LYS A 106 12.83 11.32 0.10
C LYS A 106 13.44 11.46 1.50
N LYS A 107 12.71 12.05 2.44
CA LYS A 107 13.22 12.32 3.81
C LYS A 107 13.10 11.10 4.73
N GLY A 108 12.16 10.19 4.46
CA GLY A 108 11.79 9.08 5.33
C GLY A 108 12.59 7.80 5.14
N ARG A 109 13.57 7.76 4.24
CA ARG A 109 14.34 6.55 3.93
C ARG A 109 15.03 5.93 5.16
N PRO A 110 15.76 6.69 6.01
CA PRO A 110 16.41 6.11 7.18
C PRO A 110 15.40 5.49 8.16
N ALA A 111 14.27 6.17 8.38
CA ALA A 111 13.19 5.66 9.23
C ALA A 111 12.52 4.41 8.64
N PHE A 112 12.43 4.30 7.32
CA PHE A 112 11.94 3.10 6.64
C PHE A 112 12.93 1.93 6.79
N GLU A 113 14.23 2.16 6.60
CA GLU A 113 15.28 1.14 6.72
C GLU A 113 15.50 0.67 8.16
N ALA A 114 15.09 1.46 9.16
CA ALA A 114 15.13 1.10 10.58
C ALA A 114 13.97 0.19 11.04
N ARG A 115 12.89 0.09 10.27
CA ARG A 115 11.79 -0.84 10.56
C ARG A 115 12.27 -2.29 10.37
N PRO A 116 11.72 -3.29 11.07
CA PRO A 116 11.97 -4.69 10.77
C PRO A 116 11.76 -4.95 9.27
#